data_AF-A0A9P6NN89-F1
#
_entry.id   AF-A0A9P6NN89-F1
#
_cell.length_a   1.000
_cell.length_b   1.000
_cell.length_c   1.000
_cell.angle_alpha   90.00
_cell.angle_beta   90.00
_cell.angle_gamma   90.00
#
_symmetry.space_group_name_H-M   'P 1'
#
loop_
_entity.id
_entity.type
_entity.pdbx_description
1 polymer ?
#
loop_
_entity_poly.entity_id
_entity_poly.type
_entity_poly.pdbx_seq_one_letter_code
_entity_poly.pdbx_strand_id
1 'polypeptide(L)' 'MDQVQRLQKLHDLERAIETKRRHGMTKDRARRITASHIKALHEYNACKDYTQKLLGMIGSIEGTTLKETYERFDLSPET' A
#
# COMPACT_ATOMS: atom_id res chain seq x y z
N MET A 1 22.98 -20.66 12.68
CA MET A 1 22.77 -20.96 11.24
C MET A 1 24.04 -21.55 10.68
N ASP A 2 23.95 -22.82 10.28
CA ASP A 2 25.03 -23.60 9.69
C ASP A 2 25.47 -23.02 8.32
N GLN A 3 26.76 -23.14 7.99
CA GLN A 3 27.34 -22.58 6.77
C GLN A 3 26.74 -23.24 5.51
N VAL A 4 26.41 -24.53 5.60
CA VAL A 4 25.71 -25.26 4.54
C VAL A 4 24.30 -24.70 4.31
N GLN A 5 23.57 -24.39 5.39
CA GLN A 5 22.24 -23.78 5.28
C GLN A 5 22.26 -22.40 4.60
N ARG A 6 23.31 -21.60 4.83
CA ARG A 6 23.44 -20.27 4.17
C ARG A 6 23.68 -20.41 2.68
N LEU A 7 24.55 -21.35 2.28
CA LEU A 7 24.84 -21.61 0.86
C LEU A 7 23.59 -22.14 0.14
N GLN A 8 22.85 -23.05 0.76
CA GLN A 8 21.59 -23.54 0.21
C GLN A 8 20.59 -22.40 -0.02
N LYS A 9 20.42 -21.52 0.97
CA LYS A 9 19.52 -20.37 0.86
C LYS A 9 19.94 -19.38 -0.23
N LEU A 10 21.23 -19.15 -0.41
CA LEU A 10 21.74 -18.29 -1.49
C LEU A 10 21.40 -18.87 -2.86
N HIS A 11 21.66 -20.16 -3.06
CA HIS A 11 21.36 -20.84 -4.32
C HIS A 11 19.85 -20.83 -4.64
N ASP A 12 19.00 -21.03 -3.64
CA ASP A 12 17.55 -20.97 -3.84
C ASP A 12 17.07 -19.56 -4.21
N LEU A 13 17.66 -18.51 -3.61
CA LEU A 13 17.39 -17.11 -3.95
C LEU A 13 17.85 -16.76 -5.36
N GLU A 14 19.02 -17.24 -5.78
CA GLU A 14 19.54 -17.04 -7.14
C GLU A 14 18.61 -17.67 -8.18
N ARG A 15 18.16 -18.91 -7.93
CA ARG A 15 17.18 -19.59 -8.79
C ARG A 15 15.88 -18.81 -8.89
N ALA A 16 15.37 -18.29 -7.77
CA ALA A 16 14.14 -17.50 -7.76
C ALA A 16 14.28 -16.17 -8.54
N ILE A 17 15.43 -15.50 -8.41
CA ILE A 17 15.74 -14.29 -9.19
C ILE A 17 15.78 -14.61 -10.68
N GLU A 18 16.42 -15.71 -11.06
CA GLU A 18 16.54 -16.11 -12.45
C GLU A 18 15.19 -16.47 -13.07
N THR A 19 14.34 -17.22 -12.35
CA THR A 19 12.96 -17.47 -12.77
C THR A 19 12.22 -16.16 -13.01
N LYS A 20 12.30 -15.18 -12.10
CA LYS A 20 11.66 -13.87 -12.28
C LYS A 20 12.21 -13.12 -13.50
N ARG A 21 13.52 -13.18 -13.75
CA ARG A 21 14.15 -12.58 -14.94
C ARG A 21 13.64 -13.18 -16.24
N ARG A 22 13.49 -14.50 -16.33
CA ARG A 22 12.90 -15.17 -17.51
C ARG A 22 11.48 -14.71 -17.80
N HIS A 23 10.72 -14.36 -16.77
CA HIS A 23 9.38 -13.77 -16.90
C HIS A 23 9.41 -12.24 -17.17
N GLY A 24 10.56 -11.70 -17.58
CA GLY A 24 10.71 -10.28 -17.93
C GLY A 24 10.74 -9.33 -16.73
N MET A 25 11.03 -9.84 -15.53
CA MET A 25 11.21 -9.02 -14.33
C MET A 25 12.67 -8.59 -14.16
N THR A 26 12.97 -7.37 -14.60
CA THR A 26 14.27 -6.74 -14.38
C THR A 26 14.30 -6.00 -13.04
N LYS A 27 15.51 -5.72 -12.52
CA LYS A 27 15.66 -4.91 -11.30
C LYS A 27 14.99 -3.52 -11.46
N ASP A 28 15.14 -2.90 -12.63
CA ASP A 28 14.51 -1.61 -12.92
C ASP A 28 12.99 -1.70 -12.97
N ARG A 29 12.45 -2.75 -13.59
CA ARG A 29 10.99 -2.97 -13.64
C ARG A 29 10.43 -3.17 -12.24
N ALA A 30 11.07 -4.00 -11.41
CA ALA A 30 10.67 -4.21 -10.03
C ALA A 30 10.70 -2.89 -9.24
N ARG A 31 11.79 -2.11 -9.35
CA ARG A 31 11.88 -0.78 -8.71
C ARG A 31 10.78 0.17 -9.15
N ARG A 32 10.51 0.26 -10.45
CA ARG A 32 9.46 1.15 -10.98
C ARG A 32 8.07 0.77 -10.50
N ILE A 33 7.72 -0.52 -10.54
CA ILE A 33 6.41 -1.01 -10.06
C ILE A 33 6.25 -0.69 -8.57
N THR A 34 7.25 -1.03 -7.76
CA THR A 34 7.21 -0.75 -6.32
C THR A 34 7.11 0.74 -6.04
N ALA A 35 7.89 1.58 -6.72
CA ALA A 35 7.83 3.04 -6.56
C ALA A 35 6.45 3.59 -6.95
N SER A 36 5.85 3.08 -8.03
CA SER A 36 4.50 3.45 -8.45
C SER A 36 3.45 3.08 -7.40
N HIS A 37 3.53 1.89 -6.81
CA HIS A 37 2.62 1.46 -5.75
C HIS A 37 2.80 2.27 -4.47
N ILE A 38 4.05 2.55 -4.07
CA ILE A 38 4.35 3.41 -2.91
C ILE A 38 3.75 4.80 -3.11
N LYS A 39 3.93 5.39 -4.30
CA LYS A 39 3.35 6.69 -4.63
C LYS A 39 1.83 6.67 -4.53
N ALA A 40 1.17 5.68 -5.13
CA ALA A 40 -0.29 5.55 -5.09
C ALA A 40 -0.81 5.39 -3.64
N LEU A 41 -0.11 4.62 -2.80
CA LEU A 41 -0.46 4.48 -1.38
C LEU A 41 -0.32 5.79 -0.60
N HIS A 42 0.74 6.58 -0.88
CA HIS A 42 0.88 7.89 -0.26
C HIS A 42 -0.22 8.86 -0.69
N GLU A 43 -0.57 8.88 -1.97
CA GLU A 43 -1.66 9.71 -2.49
C GLU A 43 -3.02 9.32 -1.90
N TYR A 44 -3.31 8.02 -1.83
CA TYR A 44 -4.52 7.51 -1.18
C TYR A 44 -4.59 7.91 0.29
N ASN A 45 -3.51 7.70 1.05
CA ASN A 45 -3.48 8.05 2.46
C ASN A 45 -3.65 9.56 2.68
N ALA A 46 -2.97 10.39 1.88
CA ALA A 46 -3.12 11.83 1.96
C ALA A 46 -4.57 12.26 1.66
N CYS A 47 -5.16 11.74 0.59
CA CYS A 47 -6.56 12.02 0.24
C CYS A 47 -7.51 11.63 1.37
N LYS A 48 -7.38 10.41 1.91
CA LYS A 48 -8.17 9.93 3.04
C LYS A 48 -8.05 10.83 4.26
N ASP A 49 -6.83 11.24 4.62
CA ASP A 49 -6.58 12.09 5.78
C ASP A 49 -7.17 13.50 5.61
N TYR A 50 -7.08 14.09 4.40
CA TYR A 50 -7.73 15.36 4.10
C TYR A 50 -9.25 15.25 4.15
N THR A 51 -9.81 14.20 3.55
CA THR A 51 -11.25 13.91 3.60
C THR A 51 -11.72 13.79 5.04
N GLN A 52 -11.05 13.00 5.88
CA GLN A 52 -11.43 12.83 7.28
C GLN A 52 -11.42 14.16 8.06
N LYS A 53 -10.44 15.03 7.80
CA LYS A 53 -10.41 16.38 8.40
C LYS A 53 -11.60 17.23 7.96
N LEU A 54 -11.92 17.23 6.67
CA LEU A 54 -13.06 17.97 6.13
C LEU A 54 -14.39 17.45 6.70
N LEU A 55 -14.58 16.12 6.74
CA LEU A 55 -15.77 15.51 7.35
C LEU A 55 -15.89 15.83 8.84
N GLY A 56 -14.77 15.87 9.57
CA GLY A 56 -14.74 16.28 10.97
C GLY A 56 -15.17 17.75 11.17
N MET A 57 -14.72 18.64 10.29
CA MET A 57 -15.15 20.05 10.30
C MET A 57 -16.65 20.18 9.98
N ILE A 58 -17.14 19.46 8.97
CA ILE A 58 -18.57 19.44 8.62
C ILE A 58 -19.40 18.94 9.80
N GLY A 59 -19.02 17.80 10.40
CA GLY A 59 -19.73 17.25 11.55
C GLY A 59 -19.74 18.20 12.74
N SER A 60 -18.63 18.91 13.00
CA SER A 60 -18.56 19.93 14.05
C SER A 60 -19.50 21.12 13.80
N ILE A 61 -19.71 21.53 12.55
CA ILE A 61 -20.60 22.63 12.18
C ILE A 61 -22.07 22.19 12.28
N GLU A 62 -22.35 20.95 11.88
CA GLU A 62 -23.71 20.41 11.80
C GLU A 62 -24.18 19.73 13.10
N GLY A 63 -23.30 19.57 14.08
CA GLY A 63 -23.59 18.86 15.31
C GLY A 63 -23.74 17.34 15.14
N THR A 64 -23.16 16.77 14.07
CA THR A 64 -23.18 15.33 13.79
C THR A 64 -21.86 14.69 14.18
N THR A 65 -21.91 13.39 14.45
CA THR A 65 -20.72 12.57 14.66
C THR A 65 -20.00 12.34 13.34
N LEU A 66 -18.70 12.06 13.41
CA LEU A 66 -17.90 11.73 12.22
C LEU A 66 -18.51 10.55 11.44
N LYS A 67 -19.02 9.53 12.15
CA LYS A 67 -19.65 8.35 11.53
C LYS A 67 -20.89 8.72 10.70
N GLU A 68 -21.79 9.54 11.26
CA GLU A 68 -22.99 10.01 10.54
C GLU A 68 -22.60 10.83 9.31
N THR A 69 -21.51 11.61 9.38
CA THR A 69 -21.00 12.34 8.23
C THR A 69 -20.46 11.38 7.16
N TYR A 70 -19.73 10.32 7.53
CA TYR A 70 -19.30 9.28 6.58
C TYR A 70 -20.48 8.59 5.89
N GLU A 71 -21.53 8.24 6.64
CA GLU A 71 -22.76 7.63 6.11
C GLU A 71 -23.49 8.57 5.15
N ARG A 72 -23.62 9.85 5.52
CA ARG A 72 -24.30 10.88 4.70
C ARG A 72 -23.64 11.06 3.33
N PHE A 73 -22.32 10.95 3.24
CA PHE A 73 -21.56 11.09 1.99
C PHE A 73 -21.29 9.77 1.28
N ASP A 74 -21.85 8.65 1.74
CA ASP A 74 -21.63 7.32 1.18
C ASP A 74 -20.14 6.93 1.16
N LEU A 75 -19.43 7.30 2.22
CA LEU A 75 -17.99 7.04 2.40
C LEU A 75 -17.71 6.00 3.48
N SER A 76 -18.75 5.34 4.00
CA SER A 76 -18.62 4.31 5.02
C SER A 76 -17.75 3.16 4.50
N PRO A 77 -16.73 2.72 5.28
CA PRO A 77 -15.92 1.59 4.87
C PRO A 77 -16.81 0.34 4.74
N GLU A 78 -16.68 -0.37 3.63
CA GLU A 78 -17.29 -1.69 3.47
C GLU A 78 -16.73 -2.61 4.58
N THR A 79 -17.60 -3.06 5.47
CA THR A 79 -17.28 -4.00 6.57
C THR A 79 -17.13 -5.43 6.09
#